data_AF-A0A379EZQ2-F1
#
_entry.id   AF-A0A379EZQ2-F1
#
_cell.length_a   1.000
_cell.length_b   1.000
_cell.length_c   1.000
_cell.angle_alpha   90.00
_cell.angle_beta   90.00
_cell.angle_gamma   90.00
#
_symmetry.space_group_name_H-M   'P 1'
#
loop_
_entity.id
_entity.type
_entity.pdbx_description
1 polymer ?
#
loop_
_entity_poly.entity_id
_entity_poly.type
_entity_poly.pdbx_seq_one_letter_code
_entity_poly.pdbx_strand_id
1 'polypeptide(L)'
;MAIMGLYENRMKKLDRFSVSDMINRGGTFLGSARFPEFREDNVRAVAIENMKQNELDALVVIGGDGSYLGAKKLTEAGFHVLVYRAPLIMTLRVLITLLAISRR
;
A
#
# COMPACT_ATOMS: atom_id res chain seq x y z
N MET A 1 -4.24 1.97 -7.89
CA MET A 1 -2.85 2.43 -7.90
C MET A 1 -2.10 1.98 -6.64
N ALA A 2 -2.32 0.77 -6.11
CA ALA A 2 -1.66 0.38 -4.86
C ALA A 2 -0.16 0.10 -5.06
N ILE A 3 0.18 -1.07 -5.61
CA ILE A 3 1.58 -1.47 -5.84
C ILE A 3 2.22 -0.66 -6.97
N MET A 4 1.45 -0.39 -8.03
CA MET A 4 1.91 0.48 -9.13
C MET A 4 2.26 1.90 -8.64
N GLY A 5 1.52 2.43 -7.65
CA GLY A 5 1.82 3.74 -7.07
C GLY A 5 3.14 3.76 -6.31
N LEU A 6 3.51 2.66 -5.63
CA LEU A 6 4.82 2.50 -5.01
C LEU A 6 5.94 2.51 -6.05
N TYR A 7 5.75 1.81 -7.17
CA TYR A 7 6.72 1.78 -8.27
C TYR A 7 6.88 3.14 -8.96
N GLU A 8 5.79 3.86 -9.19
CA GLU A 8 5.79 5.19 -9.83
C GLU A 8 6.14 6.34 -8.87
N ASN A 9 6.49 6.03 -7.62
CA ASN A 9 6.74 7.01 -6.57
C ASN A 9 5.58 8.00 -6.34
N ARG A 10 4.33 7.57 -6.52
CA ARG A 10 3.12 8.40 -6.36
C ARG A 10 2.54 8.21 -4.97
N MET A 11 3.16 8.86 -4.00
CA MET A 11 2.79 8.79 -2.59
C MET A 11 2.40 10.17 -2.07
N LYS A 12 1.43 10.21 -1.14
CA LYS A 12 0.97 11.44 -0.50
C LYS A 12 0.74 11.17 0.98
N LYS A 13 1.22 12.09 1.82
CA LYS A 13 0.93 12.07 3.26
C LYS A 13 -0.58 12.26 3.48
N LEU A 14 -1.16 11.37 4.27
CA LEU A 14 -2.56 11.45 4.69
C LEU A 14 -2.62 11.96 6.13
N ASP A 15 -3.54 12.87 6.39
CA ASP A 15 -3.90 13.32 7.73
C ASP A 15 -5.34 12.89 8.08
N ARG A 16 -5.81 13.27 9.27
CA ARG A 16 -7.17 12.92 9.73
C ARG A 16 -8.25 13.50 8.82
N PHE A 17 -8.00 14.67 8.23
CA PHE A 17 -8.96 15.34 7.33
C PHE A 17 -9.03 14.64 5.97
N SER A 18 -7.90 14.11 5.49
CA SER A 18 -7.78 13.38 4.22
C SER A 18 -8.63 12.09 4.19
N VAL A 19 -9.02 11.57 5.34
CA VAL A 19 -9.84 10.35 5.49
C VAL A 19 -11.20 10.60 6.11
N SER A 20 -11.52 11.86 6.43
CA SER A 20 -12.84 12.25 6.94
C SER A 20 -13.91 11.98 5.87
N ASP A 21 -15.10 11.54 6.27
CA ASP A 21 -16.23 11.14 5.41
C ASP A 21 -16.02 9.96 4.45
N MET A 22 -14.88 9.26 4.54
CA MET A 22 -14.66 8.07 3.71
C MET A 22 -15.49 6.87 4.18
N ILE A 23 -15.96 6.86 5.44
CA ILE A 23 -16.72 5.75 6.07
C ILE A 23 -18.07 5.45 5.40
N ASN A 24 -18.61 6.36 4.59
CA ASN A 24 -19.88 6.13 3.89
C ASN A 24 -19.70 5.96 2.37
N ARG A 25 -18.45 5.97 1.88
CA ARG A 25 -18.15 5.88 0.44
C ARG A 25 -17.67 4.47 0.08
N GLY A 26 -18.30 3.86 -0.91
CA GLY A 26 -17.79 2.63 -1.50
C GLY A 26 -16.49 2.86 -2.27
N GLY A 27 -15.68 1.81 -2.40
CA GLY A 27 -14.41 1.87 -3.15
C GLY A 27 -13.24 2.42 -2.34
N THR A 28 -12.18 2.84 -3.04
CA THR A 28 -10.95 3.38 -2.42
C THR A 28 -10.54 4.67 -3.13
N PHE A 29 -10.32 5.74 -2.35
CA PHE A 29 -9.84 7.01 -2.90
C PHE A 29 -8.37 6.95 -3.37
N LEU A 30 -7.61 5.94 -2.90
CA LEU A 30 -6.25 5.67 -3.37
C LEU A 30 -6.22 4.99 -4.74
N GLY A 31 -7.38 4.46 -5.18
CA GLY A 31 -7.53 3.70 -6.41
C GLY A 31 -6.88 2.31 -6.36
N SER A 32 -7.32 1.40 -7.22
CA SER A 32 -6.73 0.06 -7.43
C SER A 32 -6.28 -0.07 -8.88
N ALA A 33 -5.15 -0.72 -9.12
CA ALA A 33 -4.65 -0.98 -10.47
C ALA A 33 -3.98 -2.36 -10.47
N ARG A 34 -4.16 -3.12 -11.55
CA ARG A 34 -3.42 -4.37 -11.77
C ARG A 34 -2.01 -4.00 -12.23
N PHE A 35 -1.00 -4.71 -11.70
CA PHE A 35 0.40 -4.46 -12.02
C PHE A 35 1.18 -5.78 -12.00
N PRO A 36 0.96 -6.65 -13.00
CA PRO A 36 1.58 -7.98 -13.07
C PRO A 36 3.12 -7.94 -13.14
N GLU A 37 3.68 -6.85 -13.68
CA GLU A 37 5.12 -6.60 -13.82
C GLU A 37 5.84 -6.57 -12.45
N PHE A 38 5.10 -6.38 -11.35
CA PHE A 38 5.67 -6.46 -10.00
C PHE A 38 6.24 -7.85 -9.64
N ARG A 39 6.00 -8.87 -10.46
CA ARG A 39 6.66 -10.17 -10.34
C ARG A 39 8.13 -10.13 -10.73
N GLU A 40 8.54 -9.16 -11.51
CA GLU A 40 9.93 -9.00 -11.93
C GLU A 40 10.77 -8.33 -10.83
N ASP A 41 11.97 -8.85 -10.61
CA ASP A 41 12.84 -8.42 -9.51
C ASP A 41 13.32 -6.97 -9.67
N ASN A 42 13.62 -6.56 -10.90
CA ASN A 42 14.02 -5.20 -11.23
C ASN A 42 12.90 -4.18 -10.95
N VAL A 43 11.64 -4.55 -11.23
CA VAL A 43 10.47 -3.70 -10.95
C VAL A 43 10.27 -3.55 -9.44
N ARG A 44 10.41 -4.63 -8.67
CA ARG A 44 10.31 -4.54 -7.20
C ARG A 44 11.44 -3.72 -6.58
N ALA A 45 12.65 -3.83 -7.11
CA ALA A 45 13.79 -3.06 -6.63
C ALA A 45 13.54 -1.55 -6.71
N VAL A 46 12.91 -1.06 -7.79
CA VAL A 46 12.52 0.35 -7.92
C VAL A 46 11.49 0.75 -6.87
N ALA A 47 10.46 -0.07 -6.65
CA ALA A 47 9.45 0.21 -5.63
C ALA A 47 10.06 0.24 -4.21
N ILE A 48 10.96 -0.68 -3.91
CA ILE A 48 11.70 -0.73 -2.65
C ILE A 48 12.54 0.53 -2.45
N GLU A 49 13.24 0.98 -3.49
CA GLU A 49 14.04 2.20 -3.44
C GLU A 49 13.17 3.43 -3.16
N ASN A 50 12.04 3.56 -3.86
CA ASN A 50 11.07 4.63 -3.58
C ASN A 50 10.57 4.58 -2.13
N MET A 51 10.31 3.40 -1.58
CA MET A 51 9.90 3.26 -0.18
C MET A 51 10.98 3.73 0.80
N LYS A 52 12.26 3.43 0.53
CA LYS A 52 13.39 3.91 1.34
C LYS A 52 13.55 5.43 1.24
N GLN A 53 13.45 5.98 0.04
CA GLN A 53 13.56 7.42 -0.20
C GLN A 53 12.46 8.23 0.48
N ASN A 54 11.28 7.63 0.66
CA ASN A 54 10.16 8.24 1.38
C ASN A 54 10.13 7.86 2.87
N GLU A 55 11.19 7.22 3.39
CA GLU A 55 11.35 6.85 4.80
C GLU A 55 10.16 6.03 5.34
N LEU A 56 9.68 5.06 4.54
CA LEU A 56 8.59 4.18 4.93
C LEU A 56 9.10 2.98 5.74
N ASP A 57 8.76 2.92 7.03
CA ASP A 57 9.16 1.79 7.88
C ASP A 57 8.28 0.54 7.68
N ALA A 58 7.00 0.74 7.31
CA ALA A 58 6.02 -0.32 7.18
C ALA A 58 4.97 -0.03 6.12
N LEU A 59 4.36 -1.10 5.60
CA LEU A 59 3.27 -1.03 4.63
C LEU A 59 2.06 -1.82 5.11
N VAL A 60 0.87 -1.24 4.99
CA VAL A 60 -0.39 -1.95 5.16
C VAL A 60 -1.01 -2.19 3.79
N VAL A 61 -1.20 -3.46 3.44
CA VAL A 61 -1.77 -3.89 2.17
C VAL A 61 -3.19 -4.41 2.40
N ILE A 62 -4.16 -3.83 1.70
CA ILE A 62 -5.56 -4.27 1.72
C ILE A 62 -5.89 -4.80 0.33
N GLY A 63 -6.25 -6.07 0.23
CA GLY A 63 -6.57 -6.65 -1.06
C GLY A 63 -6.80 -8.16 -1.01
N GLY A 64 -6.89 -8.74 -2.21
CA GLY A 64 -6.99 -10.19 -2.40
C GLY A 64 -5.63 -10.85 -2.64
N ASP A 65 -5.65 -12.04 -3.23
CA ASP A 65 -4.48 -12.91 -3.34
C ASP A 65 -3.30 -12.30 -4.12
N GLY A 66 -3.59 -11.51 -5.16
CA GLY A 66 -2.57 -10.79 -5.92
C GLY A 66 -1.82 -9.76 -5.09
N SER A 67 -2.51 -9.06 -4.19
CA SER A 67 -1.92 -8.10 -3.26
C SER A 67 -1.08 -8.81 -2.19
N TYR A 68 -1.54 -9.98 -1.74
CA TYR A 68 -0.80 -10.81 -0.77
C TYR A 68 0.54 -11.32 -1.34
N LEU A 69 0.56 -11.75 -2.60
CA LEU A 69 1.80 -12.16 -3.27
C LEU A 69 2.83 -11.02 -3.34
N GLY A 70 2.39 -9.82 -3.72
CA GLY A 70 3.26 -8.64 -3.74
C GLY A 70 3.77 -8.27 -2.34
N ALA A 71 2.90 -8.32 -1.33
CA ALA A 71 3.25 -8.08 0.07
C ALA A 71 4.31 -9.06 0.58
N LYS A 72 4.14 -10.37 0.29
CA LYS A 72 5.11 -11.41 0.66
C LYS A 72 6.49 -11.12 0.10
N LYS A 73 6.58 -10.69 -1.17
CA LYS A 73 7.86 -10.32 -1.80
C LYS A 73 8.53 -9.10 -1.16
N LEU A 74 7.74 -8.15 -0.68
CA LEU A 74 8.27 -7.00 0.07
C LEU A 74 8.74 -7.41 1.47
N THR A 75 8.06 -8.35 2.14
CA THR A 75 8.53 -8.93 3.42
C THR A 75 9.84 -9.68 3.25
N GLU A 76 9.97 -10.50 2.19
CA GLU A 76 11.22 -11.20 1.84
C GLU A 76 12.38 -10.21 1.60
N ALA A 77 12.09 -9.00 1.14
CA ALA A 77 13.07 -7.93 0.93
C ALA A 77 13.39 -7.11 2.20
N GLY A 78 12.83 -7.47 3.36
CA GLY A 78 13.13 -6.85 4.65
C GLY A 78 12.17 -5.75 5.11
N PHE A 79 11.04 -5.53 4.43
CA PHE A 79 10.03 -4.56 4.87
C PHE A 79 8.96 -5.19 5.76
N HIS A 80 8.50 -4.43 6.76
CA HIS A 80 7.38 -4.84 7.59
C HIS A 80 6.06 -4.60 6.83
N VAL A 81 5.42 -5.69 6.38
CA VAL A 81 4.16 -5.61 5.64
C VAL A 81 3.04 -6.33 6.37
N LEU A 82 1.94 -5.63 6.62
CA LEU A 82 0.71 -6.19 7.19
C LEU A 82 -0.34 -6.33 6.10
N VAL A 83 -0.92 -7.51 5.95
CA VAL A 83 -1.95 -7.76 4.93
C VAL A 83 -3.30 -7.99 5.57
N TYR A 84 -4.29 -7.21 5.15
CA TYR A 84 -5.69 -7.38 5.53
C TYR A 84 -6.52 -7.87 4.36
N ARG A 85 -7.17 -9.02 4.55
CA ARG A 85 -8.18 -9.53 3.62
C ARG A 85 -9.51 -8.85 3.93
N ALA A 86 -9.90 -7.88 3.12
CA ALA A 86 -11.18 -7.20 3.29
C ALA A 86 -12.29 -7.94 2.52
N PRO A 87 -13.43 -8.30 3.15
CA PRO A 87 -14.65 -8.64 2.42
C PRO A 87 -15.18 -7.38 1.69
N LEU A 88 -15.89 -7.55 0.57
CA LEU A 88 -16.35 -6.51 -0.38
C LEU A 88 -16.95 -5.23 0.25
N ILE A 89 -17.43 -5.31 1.49
CA ILE A 89 -18.11 -4.24 2.24
C ILE A 89 -17.16 -3.39 3.10
N MET A 90 -15.91 -3.80 3.29
CA MET A 90 -15.03 -3.20 4.31
C MET A 90 -13.71 -2.68 3.75
N THR A 91 -13.77 -1.92 2.66
CA THR A 91 -12.65 -1.07 2.17
C THR A 91 -12.32 0.07 3.15
N LEU A 92 -13.14 0.27 4.18
CA LEU A 92 -13.15 1.45 5.05
C LEU A 92 -12.51 1.29 6.42
N ARG A 93 -12.22 0.07 6.88
CA ARG A 93 -11.71 -0.13 8.24
C ARG A 93 -10.19 -0.31 8.32
N VAL A 94 -9.50 -0.29 7.18
CA VAL A 94 -8.02 -0.35 7.13
C VAL A 94 -7.44 0.83 6.35
N LEU A 95 -8.27 1.79 5.95
CA LEU A 95 -7.81 3.07 5.38
C LEU A 95 -7.43 4.11 6.45
N ILE A 96 -7.15 3.62 7.66
CA ILE A 96 -6.60 4.38 8.76
C ILE A 96 -5.24 3.72 9.00
N THR A 97 -4.18 4.50 8.85
CA THR A 97 -2.78 4.07 9.04
C THR A 97 -2.11 3.49 7.77
N LEU A 98 -2.15 4.24 6.66
CA LEU A 98 -0.89 4.56 5.97
C LEU A 98 -0.25 5.74 6.73
N LEU A 99 -0.02 5.53 8.03
CA LEU A 99 1.18 6.05 8.62
C LEU A 99 2.28 5.25 7.92
N ALA A 100 3.02 5.94 7.06
CA ALA A 100 4.45 5.87 7.24
C ALA A 100 4.66 6.02 8.75
N ILE A 101 4.81 4.90 9.47
CA ILE A 101 5.65 4.95 10.64
C ILE A 101 6.97 5.37 10.01
N SER A 102 7.30 6.62 10.27
CA SER A 102 8.57 7.23 9.96
C SER A 102 8.97 7.74 11.33
N ARG A 103 10.04 7.21 11.90
CA ARG A 103 10.53 7.66 13.19
C ARG A 103 10.85 9.17 13.16
N ARG A 104 9.94 9.96 13.73
CA ARG A 104 10.24 10.94 14.79
C ARG A 104 9.14 10.90 15.84
#